data_AF-A0A932RYT6-F1
#
_entry.id   AF-A0A932RYT6-F1
#
_cell.length_a   1.000
_cell.length_b   1.000
_cell.length_c   1.000
_cell.angle_alpha   90.00
_cell.angle_beta   90.00
_cell.angle_gamma   90.00
#
_symmetry.space_group_name_H-M   'P 1'
#
loop_
_entity.id
_entity.type
_entity.pdbx_description
1 polymer ?
#
loop_
_entity_poly.entity_id
_entity_poly.type
_entity_poly.pdbx_seq_one_letter_code
_entity_poly.pdbx_strand_id
1 'polypeptide(L)' 'MRVDKAVTLHFAGQDRLLCCYGCHAILHTVQKNNLVDTYLSAKAGQEISSA' A
#
# COMPACT_ATOMS: atom_id res chain seq x y z
N MET A 1 17.95 4.82 -10.54
CA MET A 1 16.76 4.03 -10.91
C MET A 1 15.65 5.01 -11.27
N ARG A 2 15.34 5.18 -12.57
CA ARG A 2 14.33 6.15 -13.02
C ARG A 2 12.96 5.51 -12.80
N VAL A 3 12.16 6.04 -11.88
CA VAL A 3 10.80 5.53 -11.56
C VAL A 3 9.85 6.00 -12.66
N ASP A 4 10.04 5.51 -13.89
CA ASP A 4 9.28 5.94 -15.07
C ASP A 4 7.84 5.39 -15.07
N LYS A 5 7.53 4.46 -14.16
CA LYS A 5 6.22 3.80 -14.01
C LYS A 5 5.74 3.79 -12.56
N ALA A 6 5.81 4.95 -11.89
CA ALA A 6 5.11 5.09 -10.63
C ALA A 6 3.60 4.96 -10.88
N VAL A 7 2.92 4.11 -10.12
CA VAL A 7 1.48 3.86 -10.27
C VAL A 7 0.76 4.55 -9.14
N THR A 8 -0.18 5.45 -9.45
CA THR A 8 -1.01 6.10 -8.44
C THR A 8 -2.21 5.22 -8.12
N LEU A 9 -2.47 5.02 -6.83
CA LEU A 9 -3.66 4.30 -6.33
C LEU A 9 -4.32 5.14 -5.24
N HIS A 10 -5.64 5.30 -5.30
CA HIS A 10 -6.42 5.86 -4.21
C HIS A 10 -6.70 4.77 -3.15
N PHE A 11 -6.01 4.84 -2.02
CA PHE A 11 -6.06 3.85 -0.95
C PHE A 11 -6.29 4.50 0.41
N ALA A 12 -7.27 4.00 1.17
CA ALA A 12 -7.65 4.53 2.49
C ALA A 12 -7.95 6.04 2.50
N GLY A 13 -8.59 6.56 1.45
CA GLY A 13 -8.95 7.97 1.33
C GLY A 13 -7.80 8.89 0.89
N GLN A 14 -6.63 8.34 0.54
CA GLN A 14 -5.49 9.11 0.06
C GLN A 14 -4.89 8.53 -1.22
N ASP A 15 -4.42 9.42 -2.09
CA ASP A 15 -3.65 9.04 -3.28
C ASP A 15 -2.22 8.67 -2.89
N ARG A 16 -1.85 7.42 -3.17
CA ARG A 16 -0.53 6.85 -2.88
C ARG A 16 0.21 6.62 -4.19
N LEU A 17 1.44 7.12 -4.27
CA LEU A 17 2.36 6.80 -5.34
C LEU A 17 3.05 5.47 -5.02
N LEU A 18 2.92 4.50 -5.91
CA LEU A 18 3.50 3.17 -5.76
C LEU A 18 4.68 3.01 -6.71
N CYS A 19 5.74 2.35 -6.24
CA CYS A 19 6.97 2.17 -7.00
C CYS A 19 6.83 1.14 -8.14
N CYS A 20 5.80 0.28 -8.12
CA CYS A 20 5.58 -0.74 -9.13
C CYS A 20 4.13 -1.25 -9.18
N TYR A 21 3.79 -1.95 -10.27
CA TYR A 21 2.50 -2.63 -10.44
C TYR A 21 2.25 -3.75 -9.42
N GLY A 22 3.31 -4.34 -8.85
CA GLY A 22 3.18 -5.35 -7.79
C GLY A 22 2.53 -4.76 -6.53
N CYS A 23 3.02 -3.61 -6.06
CA CYS A 23 2.43 -2.89 -4.94
C CYS A 23 0.97 -2.48 -5.23
N HIS A 24 0.68 -2.09 -6.48
CA HIS A 24 -0.67 -1.77 -6.91
C HIS A 24 -1.61 -2.99 -6.80
N ALA A 25 -1.20 -4.16 -7.30
CA ALA A 25 -2.00 -5.37 -7.24
C ALA A 25 -2.31 -5.82 -5.80
N ILE A 26 -1.32 -5.70 -4.90
CA ILE A 26 -1.50 -6.04 -3.47
C ILE A 26 -2.52 -5.11 -2.83
N LEU A 27 -2.31 -3.79 -2.92
CA LEU A 27 -3.20 -2.80 -2.30
C LEU A 27 -4.61 -2.86 -2.89
N HIS A 28 -4.74 -3.08 -4.20
CA HIS A 28 -6.02 -3.28 -4.85
C HIS A 28 -6.73 -4.53 -4.31
N THR A 29 -6.00 -5.62 -4.06
CA THR A 29 -6.57 -6.85 -3.47
C THR A 29 -7.00 -6.61 -2.03
N VAL A 30 -6.20 -5.90 -1.24
CA VAL A 30 -6.53 -5.51 0.14
C VAL A 30 -7.83 -4.69 0.15
N GLN A 31 -7.96 -3.71 -0.73
CA GLN A 31 -9.14 -2.86 -0.84
C GLN A 31 -10.37 -3.65 -1.30
N LYS A 32 -10.22 -4.51 -2.32
CA LYS A 32 -11.32 -5.35 -2.82
C LYS A 32 -11.86 -6.33 -1.76
N ASN A 33 -11.00 -6.81 -0.87
CA ASN A 33 -11.39 -7.71 0.21
C ASN A 33 -11.76 -6.98 1.51
N ASN A 34 -11.83 -5.65 1.50
CA ASN A 34 -12.11 -4.81 2.67
C ASN A 34 -11.14 -5.04 3.86
N LEU A 35 -9.89 -5.43 3.54
CA LEU A 35 -8.82 -5.72 4.51
C LEU A 35 -7.94 -4.49 4.78
N VAL A 36 -8.41 -3.29 4.42
CA VAL A 36 -7.64 -2.05 4.51
C VAL A 36 -7.19 -1.77 5.94
N ASP A 37 -8.10 -1.91 6.89
CA ASP A 37 -7.82 -1.69 8.32
C ASP A 37 -6.75 -2.68 8.83
N THR A 38 -6.92 -3.97 8.55
CA THR A 38 -5.96 -5.02 8.92
C THR A 38 -4.57 -4.78 8.30
N TYR A 39 -4.51 -4.35 7.04
CA TYR A 39 -3.25 -4.04 6.38
C TYR A 39 -2.55 -2.84 7.02
N LEU A 40 -3.31 -1.79 7.38
CA LEU A 40 -2.76 -0.61 8.05
C LEU A 40 -2.31 -0.93 9.48
N SER A 41 -3.06 -1.71 10.25
CA SER A 41 -2.66 -2.15 11.59
C SER A 41 -1.42 -3.04 11.55
N ALA A 42 -1.33 -3.96 10.59
CA ALA A 42 -0.15 -4.80 10.40
C ALA A 42 1.09 -3.95 10.05
N LYS A 43 0.92 -2.94 9.19
CA LYS A 43 2.02 -2.04 8.83
C LYS A 43 2.45 -1.15 9.99
N ALA A 44 1.52 -0.56 10.72
CA ALA A 44 1.81 0.22 11.92
C ALA A 44 2.51 -0.62 13.00
N GLY A 45 2.11 -1.89 13.18
CA GLY A 45 2.79 -2.82 14.09
C GLY A 45 4.22 -3.19 13.66
N GLN A 46 4.51 -3.19 12.36
CA GLN A 46 5.87 -3.44 11.85
C GLN A 46 6.84 -2.28 12.12
N GLU A 47 6.35 -1.04 12.22
CA GLU A 47 7.18 0.14 12.52
C GLU A 47 7.67 0.18 13.97
N ILE A 48 6.97 -0.50 14.89
CA ILE A 48 7.29 -0.49 16.34
C ILE A 48 8.29 -1.59 16.72
N SER A 49 8.46 -2.63 15.89
CA SER A 49 9.38 -3.74 16.18
C SER A 49 10.82 -3.52 15.67
N SER A 50 11.12 -2.33 15.17
CA SER A 50 12.47 -1.93 14.74
C SER A 50 12.98 -0.75 15.58
N ALA A 51 12.98 -0.89 16.90
CA ALA A 51 13.62 0.03 17.84
C ALA A 51 14.31 -0.76 18.96
#